data_AF-A0AAW5TKU5-F1
#
_entry.id   AF-A0AAW5TKU5-F1
#
_cell.length_a   1.000
_cell.length_b   1.000
_cell.length_c   1.000
_cell.angle_alpha   90.00
_cell.angle_beta   90.00
_cell.angle_gamma   90.00
#
_symmetry.space_group_name_H-M   'P 1'
#
loop_
_entity.id
_entity.type
_entity.pdbx_description
1 polymer ?
#
loop_
_entity_poly.entity_id
_entity_poly.type
_entity_poly.pdbx_seq_one_letter_code
_entity_poly.pdbx_strand_id
1 'polypeptide(L)'
;DPKWQRITDFFGKILLINFALGVATGIVQEFQFGLNWSEYSRFVGDIFGAPLAFEALLAFFLESTFLGLWIFGKGRLSPKMHNLTIWLFSMGT
;
A
#
# COMPACT_ATOMS: atom_id res chain seq x y z
N ASP A 1 -7.43 19.20 16.73
CA ASP A 1 -6.38 19.84 17.53
C ASP A 1 -5.14 20.03 16.66
N PRO A 2 -4.57 21.23 16.58
CA PRO A 2 -3.34 21.50 15.84
C PRO A 2 -2.15 20.61 16.24
N LYS A 3 -2.10 20.14 17.50
CA LYS A 3 -1.05 19.23 17.99
C LYS A 3 -1.05 17.90 17.23
N TRP A 4 -2.22 17.29 17.08
CA TRP A 4 -2.36 15.99 16.40
C TRP A 4 -2.06 16.11 14.90
N GLN A 5 -2.51 17.19 14.25
CA GLN A 5 -2.21 17.43 12.84
C GLN A 5 -0.71 17.53 12.57
N ARG A 6 0.04 18.23 13.44
CA ARG A 6 1.49 18.36 13.30
C ARG A 6 2.22 17.02 13.45
N ILE A 7 1.77 16.17 14.36
CA ILE A 7 2.30 14.82 14.56
C ILE A 7 2.00 13.96 13.32
N THR A 8 0.75 13.99 12.86
CA THR A 8 0.31 13.28 11.65
C THR A 8 1.09 13.71 10.40
N ASP A 9 1.40 14.99 10.25
CA ASP A 9 2.21 15.49 9.14
C ASP A 9 3.67 15.04 9.21
N PHE A 10 4.23 14.97 10.42
CA PHE A 10 5.60 14.51 10.63
C PHE A 10 5.74 13.01 10.32
N PHE A 11 4.93 12.17 10.95
CA PHE A 11 4.96 10.73 10.71
C PHE A 11 4.48 10.37 9.30
N GLY A 12 3.57 11.15 8.73
CA GLY A 12 3.11 11.01 7.35
C GLY A 12 4.23 11.08 6.32
N LYS A 13 5.19 12.00 6.51
CA LYS A 13 6.36 12.11 5.62
C LYS A 13 7.26 10.89 5.71
N ILE A 14 7.48 10.35 6.91
CA ILE A 14 8.29 9.15 7.14
C ILE A 14 7.59 7.93 6.54
N LEU A 15 6.29 7.78 6.78
CA LEU A 15 5.45 6.74 6.21
C LEU A 15 5.56 6.72 4.69
N LEU A 16 5.44 7.88 4.05
CA LEU A 16 5.56 8.05 2.60
C LEU A 16 6.89 7.55 2.03
N ILE A 17 8.01 7.89 2.68
CA ILE A 17 9.35 7.48 2.23
C ILE A 17 9.49 5.96 2.35
N ASN A 18 9.08 5.39 3.49
CA ASN A 18 9.14 3.94 3.72
C ASN A 18 8.20 3.19 2.79
N PHE A 19 7.01 3.72 2.52
CA PHE A 19 6.05 3.13 1.60
C PHE A 19 6.62 3.09 0.17
N ALA A 20 7.21 4.19 -0.31
CA ALA A 20 7.83 4.21 -1.63
C ALA A 20 8.94 3.16 -1.78
N LEU A 21 9.78 2.99 -0.75
CA LEU A 21 10.80 1.94 -0.73
C LEU A 21 10.19 0.53 -0.65
N GLY A 22 9.14 0.36 0.15
CA GLY A 22 8.37 -0.88 0.27
C GLY A 22 7.78 -1.32 -1.07
N VAL A 23 7.12 -0.41 -1.79
CA VAL A 23 6.57 -0.70 -3.13
C VAL A 23 7.69 -1.10 -4.11
N ALA A 24 8.77 -0.34 -4.15
CA ALA A 24 9.89 -0.64 -5.05
C ALA A 24 10.49 -2.02 -4.78
N THR A 25 10.64 -2.39 -3.50
CA THR A 25 11.17 -3.71 -3.11
C THR A 25 10.16 -4.84 -3.33
N GLY A 26 8.86 -4.61 -3.10
CA GLY A 26 7.80 -5.59 -3.36
C GLY A 26 7.70 -5.97 -4.84
N ILE A 27 7.76 -4.99 -5.74
CA ILE A 27 7.78 -5.24 -7.20
C ILE A 27 8.96 -6.15 -7.57
N VAL A 28 10.14 -5.90 -7.01
CA VAL A 28 11.32 -6.74 -7.26
C VAL A 28 11.09 -8.17 -6.76
N GLN A 29 10.46 -8.36 -5.59
CA GLN A 29 10.18 -9.68 -5.04
C GLN A 29 9.18 -10.47 -5.90
N GLU A 30 8.13 -9.83 -6.40
CA GLU A 30 7.14 -10.47 -7.28
C GLU A 30 7.81 -11.01 -8.56
N PHE A 31 8.67 -10.20 -9.19
CA PHE A 31 9.42 -10.65 -10.38
C PHE A 31 10.45 -11.73 -10.08
N GLN A 32 11.01 -11.78 -8.87
CA GLN A 32 11.96 -12.84 -8.49
C GLN A 32 11.31 -14.24 -8.52
N PHE A 33 10.03 -14.38 -8.16
CA PHE A 33 9.31 -15.65 -8.27
C PHE A 33 9.18 -16.12 -9.73
N GLY A 34 9.03 -15.19 -10.68
CA GLY A 34 8.95 -15.51 -12.11
C GLY A 34 10.29 -15.80 -12.76
N LEU A 35 11.35 -15.07 -12.38
CA LEU A 35 12.66 -15.13 -13.04
C LEU A 35 13.60 -16.18 -12.44
N ASN A 36 13.76 -16.20 -11.11
CA ASN A 36 14.74 -17.07 -10.43
C ASN A 36 14.12 -18.39 -9.93
N TRP A 37 12.79 -18.46 -9.81
CA TRP A 37 12.06 -19.61 -9.28
C TRP A 37 11.01 -20.14 -10.27
N SER A 38 11.32 -20.11 -11.56
CA SER A 38 10.37 -20.44 -12.64
C SER A 38 9.79 -21.87 -12.56
N GLU A 39 10.60 -22.86 -12.19
CA GLU A 39 10.14 -24.26 -12.02
C GLU A 39 9.21 -24.42 -10.80
N TYR A 40 9.48 -23.69 -9.70
CA TYR A 40 8.59 -23.64 -8.54
C TYR A 40 7.25 -22.97 -8.91
N SER A 41 7.31 -21.83 -9.61
CA SER A 41 6.13 -21.10 -10.07
C SER A 41 5.26 -21.90 -11.04
N ARG A 42 5.85 -22.79 -11.88
CA ARG A 42 5.05 -23.71 -12.72
C ARG A 42 4.40 -24.84 -11.93
N PHE A 43 5.03 -25.29 -10.85
CA PHE A 43 4.55 -26.44 -10.07
C PHE A 43 3.47 -26.05 -9.04
N VAL A 44 3.58 -24.86 -8.43
CA VAL A 44 2.63 -24.39 -7.39
C VAL A 44 1.88 -23.11 -7.76
N GLY A 45 2.07 -22.58 -8.97
CA GLY A 45 1.48 -21.31 -9.41
C GLY A 45 -0.04 -21.26 -9.33
N ASP A 46 -0.73 -22.38 -9.58
CA ASP A 46 -2.21 -22.43 -9.51
C ASP A 46 -2.75 -22.28 -8.08
N ILE A 47 -1.96 -22.63 -7.06
CA ILE A 47 -2.35 -22.54 -5.64
C ILE A 47 -1.81 -21.26 -5.01
N PHE A 48 -0.55 -20.93 -5.28
CA PHE A 48 0.12 -19.78 -4.68
C PHE A 48 -0.17 -18.47 -5.45
N GLY A 49 -0.34 -18.52 -6.76
CA GLY A 49 -0.56 -17.34 -7.60
C GLY A 49 -1.94 -16.69 -7.40
N ALA A 50 -2.98 -17.46 -7.09
CA ALA A 50 -4.33 -16.92 -6.90
C ALA A 50 -4.42 -15.97 -5.67
N PRO A 51 -3.89 -16.33 -4.48
CA PRO A 51 -3.79 -15.43 -3.35
C PRO A 51 -2.94 -14.18 -3.62
N LEU A 52 -1.79 -14.33 -4.30
CA LEU A 52 -0.91 -13.20 -4.66
C LEU A 52 -1.59 -12.21 -5.61
N ALA A 53 -2.30 -12.71 -6.62
CA ALA A 53 -3.08 -11.85 -7.52
C ALA A 53 -4.24 -11.15 -6.79
N PHE A 54 -4.88 -11.84 -5.83
CA PHE A 54 -5.94 -11.28 -5.01
C PHE A 54 -5.42 -10.17 -4.07
N GLU A 55 -4.27 -10.39 -3.46
CA GLU A 55 -3.56 -9.38 -2.65
C GLU A 55 -3.24 -8.14 -3.48
N ALA A 56 -2.66 -8.31 -4.68
CA ALA A 56 -2.35 -7.20 -5.58
C ALA A 56 -3.60 -6.42 -6.04
N LEU A 57 -4.72 -7.12 -6.30
CA LEU A 57 -5.94 -6.49 -6.81
C LEU A 57 -6.76 -5.79 -5.73
N LEU A 58 -6.81 -6.33 -4.51
CA LEU A 58 -7.63 -5.78 -3.44
C LEU A 58 -6.81 -5.00 -2.42
N ALA A 59 -5.83 -5.63 -1.78
CA ALA A 59 -5.07 -5.02 -0.69
C ALA A 59 -4.19 -3.88 -1.20
N PHE A 60 -3.35 -4.16 -2.21
CA PHE A 60 -2.44 -3.17 -2.79
C PHE A 60 -3.18 -2.01 -3.47
N PHE A 61 -4.28 -2.30 -4.17
CA PHE A 61 -5.10 -1.25 -4.81
C PHE A 61 -5.78 -0.35 -3.78
N LEU A 62 -6.33 -0.94 -2.71
CA LEU A 62 -6.97 -0.21 -1.62
C LEU A 62 -5.96 0.69 -0.92
N GLU A 63 -4.83 0.14 -0.46
CA GLU A 63 -3.82 0.93 0.26
C GLU A 63 -3.26 2.06 -0.62
N SER A 64 -2.90 1.78 -1.88
CA SER A 64 -2.25 2.74 -2.76
C SER A 64 -3.19 3.89 -3.12
N THR A 65 -4.47 3.59 -3.36
CA THR A 65 -5.49 4.59 -3.69
C THR A 65 -5.79 5.49 -2.50
N PHE A 66 -6.02 4.90 -1.31
CA PHE A 66 -6.38 5.66 -0.12
C PHE A 66 -5.21 6.44 0.47
N LEU A 67 -3.98 5.93 0.36
CA LEU A 67 -2.78 6.69 0.69
C LEU A 67 -2.60 7.89 -0.23
N GLY A 68 -2.79 7.71 -1.55
CA GLY A 68 -2.78 8.81 -2.52
C GLY A 68 -3.82 9.90 -2.19
N LEU A 69 -5.06 9.48 -1.91
CA LEU A 69 -6.12 10.38 -1.46
C LEU A 69 -5.78 11.09 -0.15
N TRP A 70 -5.11 10.43 0.78
CA TRP A 70 -4.71 11.04 2.05
C TRP A 70 -3.65 12.13 1.87
N ILE A 71 -2.68 11.91 0.97
CA ILE A 71 -1.60 12.88 0.69
C ILE A 71 -2.16 14.13 0.00
N PHE A 72 -2.92 13.93 -1.09
CA PHE A 72 -3.41 15.04 -1.92
C PHE A 72 -4.76 15.61 -1.47
N GLY A 73 -5.48 14.91 -0.60
CA GLY A 73 -6.79 15.31 -0.10
C GLY A 73 -6.75 16.35 1.02
N LYS A 74 -5.57 16.69 1.55
CA LYS A 74 -5.42 17.68 2.62
C LYS A 74 -5.93 19.06 2.15
N GLY A 75 -6.97 19.57 2.82
CA GLY A 75 -7.63 20.83 2.46
C GLY A 75 -8.64 20.74 1.32
N ARG A 76 -8.77 19.59 0.64
CA ARG A 76 -9.78 19.32 -0.39
C ARG A 76 -10.91 18.41 0.11
N LEU A 77 -10.61 17.53 1.06
CA LEU A 77 -11.56 16.62 1.70
C LEU A 77 -12.03 17.19 3.04
N SER A 78 -13.25 16.82 3.44
CA SER A 78 -13.73 17.13 4.79
C SER A 78 -12.85 16.43 5.85
N PRO A 79 -12.69 17.00 7.06
CA PRO A 79 -11.80 16.41 8.07
C PRO A 79 -12.13 14.96 8.44
N LYS A 80 -13.43 14.59 8.41
CA LYS A 80 -13.89 13.22 8.65
C LYS A 80 -13.50 12.28 7.50
N MET A 81 -13.62 12.75 6.26
CA MET A 81 -13.28 11.97 5.09
C MET A 81 -11.76 11.77 4.96
N HIS A 82 -10.97 12.80 5.26
CA HIS A 82 -9.50 12.70 5.31
C HIS A 82 -9.02 11.72 6.38
N ASN A 83 -9.71 11.67 7.54
CA ASN A 83 -9.41 10.65 8.54
C ASN A 83 -9.84 9.25 8.07
N LEU A 84 -10.96 9.12 7.38
CA LEU A 84 -11.40 7.82 6.84
C LEU A 84 -10.39 7.25 5.84
N THR A 85 -9.74 8.07 5.03
CA THR A 85 -8.75 7.58 4.05
C THR A 85 -7.54 6.95 4.72
N ILE A 86 -7.06 7.46 5.87
CA ILE A 86 -5.94 6.82 6.57
C ILE A 86 -6.35 5.51 7.27
N TRP A 87 -7.60 5.42 7.73
CA TRP A 87 -8.14 4.17 8.27
C TRP A 87 -8.29 3.10 7.19
N LEU A 88 -8.77 3.47 6.01
CA LEU A 88 -8.90 2.55 4.88
C LEU A 88 -7.54 2.12 4.32
N PHE A 89 -6.55 3.01 4.31
CA PHE A 89 -5.16 2.63 4.07
C PHE A 89 -4.69 1.58 5.08
N SER A 90 -4.86 1.82 6.38
CA SER A 90 -4.47 0.88 7.43
C SER A 90 -5.23 -0.45 7.44
N MET A 91 -6.39 -0.54 6.78
CA MET A 91 -7.12 -1.80 6.59
C MET A 91 -6.65 -2.58 5.36
N GLY A 92 -6.05 -1.88 4.38
CA GLY A 92 -5.52 -2.48 3.16
C GLY A 92 -4.10 -3.03 3.31
N THR A 93 -3.36 -2.55 4.32
CA THR A 93 -2.05 -3.06 4.74
C THR A 93 -2.21 -4.14 5.82
#